data_AF-A0A318LY73-F1
#
_entry.id   AF-A0A318LY73-F1
#
_cell.length_a   1.000
_cell.length_b   1.000
_cell.length_c   1.000
_cell.angle_alpha   90.00
_cell.angle_beta   90.00
_cell.angle_gamma   90.00
#
_symmetry.space_group_name_H-M   'P 1'
#
loop_
_entity.id
_entity.type
_entity.pdbx_description
1 polymer ?
#
loop_
_entity_poly.entity_id
_entity_poly.type
_entity_poly.pdbx_seq_one_letter_code
_entity_poly.pdbx_strand_id
1 'polypeptide(L)'
;MSASWSVWLVGGVLLAAAGVGSTLVPRLRARGVRRRVAWSTARAAIDSAAVSRDACATRVAEAERLLARAESIAADRGGVLAAEEAARCAERADRLWRAARRG
;
A
#
# COMPACT_ATOMS: atom_id res chain seq x y z
N MET A 1 49.07 -4.11 -26.81
CA MET A 1 48.97 -4.33 -25.34
C MET A 1 47.79 -3.59 -24.69
N SER A 2 47.02 -2.80 -25.44
CA SER A 2 45.85 -2.04 -24.94
C SER A 2 44.56 -2.88 -24.85
N ALA A 3 44.32 -3.76 -25.82
CA ALA A 3 43.08 -4.56 -25.90
C ALA A 3 42.85 -5.47 -24.67
N SER A 4 43.90 -6.11 -24.16
CA SER A 4 43.81 -7.01 -23.00
C SER A 4 43.43 -6.26 -21.72
N TRP A 5 43.96 -5.06 -21.52
CA TRP A 5 43.63 -4.24 -20.35
C TRP A 5 42.19 -3.70 -20.43
N SER A 6 41.74 -3.30 -21.62
CA SER A 6 40.35 -2.91 -21.86
C SER A 6 39.36 -4.04 -21.57
N VAL A 7 39.68 -5.28 -21.93
CA VAL A 7 38.84 -6.45 -21.64
C VAL A 7 38.68 -6.66 -20.13
N TRP A 8 39.76 -6.53 -19.36
CA TRP A 8 39.69 -6.64 -17.90
C TRP A 8 38.88 -5.51 -17.26
N LEU A 9 38.99 -4.28 -17.76
CA LEU A 9 38.18 -3.15 -17.27
C LEU A 9 36.70 -3.35 -17.58
N VAL A 10 36.36 -3.75 -18.81
CA VAL A 10 34.97 -4.00 -19.21
C VAL A 10 34.39 -5.16 -18.38
N GLY A 11 35.14 -6.25 -18.22
CA GLY A 11 34.73 -7.39 -17.40
C GLY A 11 34.50 -7.00 -15.94
N GLY A 12 35.41 -6.24 -15.35
CA GLY A 12 35.29 -5.73 -13.97
C GLY A 12 34.07 -4.82 -13.78
N VAL A 13 33.83 -3.90 -14.73
CA VAL A 13 32.64 -3.04 -14.71
C VAL A 13 31.36 -3.84 -14.84
N LEU A 14 31.32 -4.84 -15.73
CA LEU A 14 30.15 -5.71 -15.90
C LEU A 14 29.85 -6.50 -14.61
N LEU A 15 30.88 -7.05 -13.97
CA LEU A 15 30.76 -7.79 -12.71
C LEU A 15 30.26 -6.88 -11.58
N ALA A 16 30.82 -5.67 -11.48
CA ALA A 16 30.40 -4.68 -10.51
C ALA A 16 28.94 -4.25 -10.75
N ALA A 17 28.57 -3.97 -12.00
CA ALA A 17 27.20 -3.62 -12.37
C ALA A 17 26.22 -4.77 -12.08
N ALA A 18 26.61 -6.03 -12.32
CA ALA A 18 25.81 -7.20 -11.99
C ALA A 18 25.59 -7.36 -10.48
N GLY A 19 26.65 -7.17 -9.67
CA GLY A 19 26.54 -7.20 -8.21
C GLY A 19 25.68 -6.07 -7.65
N VAL A 20 25.89 -4.84 -8.15
CA VAL A 20 25.10 -3.66 -7.77
C VAL A 20 23.64 -3.81 -8.18
N GLY A 21 23.38 -4.27 -9.41
CA GLY A 21 22.02 -4.53 -9.90
C GLY A 21 21.29 -5.58 -9.06
N SER A 22 21.98 -6.67 -8.73
CA SER A 22 21.43 -7.78 -7.92
C SER A 22 21.01 -7.35 -6.51
N THR A 23 21.59 -6.28 -5.96
CA THR A 23 21.27 -5.80 -4.60
C THR A 23 20.29 -4.62 -4.59
N LEU A 24 20.36 -3.70 -5.56
CA LEU A 24 19.52 -2.50 -5.60
C LEU A 24 18.13 -2.78 -6.19
N VAL A 25 18.03 -3.59 -7.24
CA VAL A 25 16.75 -3.94 -7.88
C VAL A 25 15.74 -4.57 -6.90
N PRO A 26 16.10 -5.57 -6.07
CA PRO A 26 15.14 -6.14 -5.12
C PRO A 26 14.69 -5.13 -4.05
N ARG A 27 15.56 -4.21 -3.63
CA ARG A 27 15.20 -3.15 -2.67
C ARG A 27 14.19 -2.15 -3.25
N LEU A 28 14.36 -1.78 -4.51
CA LEU A 28 13.42 -0.91 -5.22
C LEU A 28 12.09 -1.62 -5.48
N ARG A 29 12.13 -2.90 -5.88
CA ARG A 29 10.94 -3.75 -6.04
C ARG A 29 10.18 -3.88 -4.72
N ALA A 30 10.86 -4.10 -3.60
CA ALA A 30 10.23 -4.22 -2.28
C ALA A 30 9.45 -2.95 -1.88
N ARG A 31 9.97 -1.76 -2.18
CA ARG A 31 9.25 -0.48 -1.95
C ARG A 31 8.00 -0.36 -2.82
N GLY A 32 8.10 -0.71 -4.10
CA GLY A 32 6.96 -0.70 -5.01
C GLY A 32 5.88 -1.71 -4.62
N VAL A 33 6.28 -2.91 -4.19
CA VAL A 33 5.38 -3.96 -3.69
C VAL A 33 4.69 -3.51 -2.42
N ARG A 34 5.41 -2.97 -1.43
CA ARG A 34 4.82 -2.46 -0.18
C ARG A 34 3.73 -1.41 -0.43
N ARG A 35 3.97 -0.48 -1.36
CA ARG A 35 2.95 0.52 -1.73
C ARG A 35 1.72 -0.11 -2.38
N ARG A 36 1.90 -1.07 -3.29
CA ARG A 36 0.77 -1.77 -3.92
C ARG A 36 -0.01 -2.60 -2.90
N VAL A 37 0.69 -3.32 -2.03
CA VAL A 37 0.08 -4.12 -0.95
C VAL A 37 -0.71 -3.21 -0.01
N ALA A 38 -0.10 -2.13 0.49
CA ALA A 38 -0.79 -1.17 1.36
C ALA A 38 -2.05 -0.57 0.71
N TRP A 39 -1.99 -0.24 -0.59
CA TRP A 39 -3.16 0.24 -1.32
C TRP A 39 -4.22 -0.83 -1.57
N SER A 40 -3.83 -2.08 -1.83
CA SER A 40 -4.78 -3.19 -1.95
C SER A 40 -5.46 -3.50 -0.62
N THR A 41 -4.73 -3.46 0.50
CA THR A 41 -5.30 -3.68 1.83
C THR A 41 -6.23 -2.53 2.21
N ALA A 42 -5.88 -1.29 1.89
CA ALA A 42 -6.74 -0.14 2.10
C ALA A 42 -8.04 -0.23 1.30
N ARG A 43 -7.98 -0.62 0.02
CA ARG A 43 -9.18 -0.83 -0.81
C ARG A 43 -10.07 -1.92 -0.22
N ALA A 44 -9.49 -3.07 0.12
CA ALA A 44 -10.22 -4.17 0.72
C ALA A 44 -10.91 -3.77 2.04
N ALA A 45 -10.25 -2.96 2.87
CA ALA A 45 -10.84 -2.45 4.10
C ALA A 45 -12.01 -1.49 3.85
N ILE A 46 -11.88 -0.59 2.88
CA ILE A 46 -12.96 0.33 2.47
C ILE A 46 -14.17 -0.45 1.94
N ASP A 47 -13.94 -1.42 1.05
CA ASP A 47 -15.00 -2.26 0.49
C ASP A 47 -15.70 -3.09 1.58
N SER A 48 -14.94 -3.69 2.50
CA SER A 48 -15.49 -4.39 3.66
C SER A 48 -16.33 -3.46 4.55
N ALA A 49 -15.86 -2.24 4.79
CA ALA A 49 -16.58 -1.25 5.59
C ALA A 49 -17.88 -0.82 4.89
N ALA A 50 -17.86 -0.63 3.57
CA ALA A 50 -19.08 -0.34 2.78
C ALA A 50 -20.10 -1.48 2.86
N VAL A 51 -19.66 -2.75 2.79
CA VAL A 51 -20.56 -3.90 3.00
C VAL A 51 -21.17 -3.88 4.40
N SER A 52 -20.38 -3.59 5.44
CA SER A 52 -20.89 -3.47 6.81
C SER A 52 -21.87 -2.32 7.00
N ARG A 53 -21.66 -1.18 6.31
CA ARG A 53 -22.62 -0.07 6.28
C ARG A 53 -23.93 -0.53 5.67
N ASP A 54 -23.87 -1.16 4.50
CA ASP A 54 -25.06 -1.58 3.77
C ASP A 54 -25.81 -2.72 4.50
N ALA A 55 -25.12 -3.51 5.32
CA ALA A 55 -25.69 -4.53 6.20
C ALA A 55 -26.22 -3.99 7.54
N CYS A 56 -25.97 -2.72 7.88
CA CYS A 56 -26.41 -2.12 9.13
C CYS A 56 -27.65 -1.24 8.88
N ALA A 57 -28.79 -1.61 9.47
CA ALA A 57 -30.02 -0.81 9.37
C ALA A 57 -29.90 0.55 10.08
N THR A 58 -29.01 0.66 11.08
CA THR A 58 -28.83 1.85 11.90
C THR A 58 -27.71 2.72 11.35
N ARG A 59 -27.99 4.02 11.15
CA ARG A 59 -26.96 4.98 10.75
C ARG A 59 -26.09 5.37 11.94
N VAL A 60 -24.78 5.18 11.81
CA VAL A 60 -23.77 5.60 12.79
C VAL A 60 -22.97 6.75 12.20
N ALA A 61 -23.31 7.99 12.56
CA ALA A 61 -22.73 9.20 11.96
C ALA A 61 -21.19 9.32 12.10
N GLU A 62 -20.62 8.71 13.13
CA GLU A 62 -19.16 8.64 13.28
C GLU A 62 -18.53 7.65 12.29
N ALA A 63 -19.16 6.49 12.07
CA ALA A 63 -18.70 5.49 11.10
C ALA A 63 -18.75 6.04 9.67
N GLU A 64 -19.84 6.75 9.31
CA GLU A 64 -19.97 7.42 8.01
C GLU A 64 -18.86 8.45 7.78
N ARG A 65 -18.55 9.27 8.79
CA ARG A 65 -17.46 10.26 8.71
C ARG A 65 -16.09 9.61 8.53
N LEU A 66 -15.85 8.50 9.21
CA LEU A 66 -14.60 7.74 9.09
C LEU A 66 -14.47 7.09 7.70
N LEU A 67 -15.55 6.53 7.16
CA LEU A 67 -15.55 5.96 5.81
C LEU A 67 -15.33 7.05 4.75
N ALA A 68 -16.03 8.18 4.84
CA ALA A 68 -15.84 9.30 3.92
C ALA A 68 -14.40 9.84 3.96
N ARG A 69 -13.76 9.86 5.14
CA ARG A 69 -12.34 10.21 5.28
C ARG A 69 -11.42 9.16 4.66
N ALA A 70 -11.72 7.87 4.80
CA ALA A 70 -10.95 6.81 4.16
C ALA A 70 -11.01 6.94 2.62
N GLU A 71 -12.20 7.23 2.09
CA GLU A 71 -12.44 7.43 0.66
C GLU A 71 -11.73 8.67 0.12
N SER A 72 -11.72 9.79 0.85
CA SER A 72 -11.00 11.00 0.42
C SER A 72 -9.49 10.77 0.37
N ILE A 73 -8.91 10.13 1.39
CA ILE A 73 -7.49 9.74 1.38
C ILE A 73 -7.20 8.78 0.21
N ALA A 74 -8.14 7.88 -0.09
CA ALA A 74 -8.03 6.95 -1.21
C ALA A 74 -8.11 7.61 -2.59
N ALA A 75 -8.85 8.72 -2.71
CA ALA A 75 -8.94 9.53 -3.92
C ALA A 75 -7.63 10.28 -4.21
N ASP A 76 -6.95 10.77 -3.17
CA ASP A 76 -5.68 11.49 -3.28
C ASP A 76 -4.49 10.60 -3.70
N ARG A 77 -4.63 9.27 -3.62
CA ARG A 77 -3.63 8.26 -4.02
C ARG A 77 -2.20 8.50 -3.49
N GLY A 78 -2.11 8.92 -2.23
CA GLY A 78 -0.84 9.16 -1.52
C GLY A 78 0.10 7.95 -1.35
N GLY A 79 1.11 8.14 -0.51
CA GLY A 79 2.12 7.12 -0.18
C GLY A 79 1.60 5.97 0.69
N VAL A 80 2.53 5.11 1.15
CA VAL A 80 2.21 3.97 2.04
C VAL A 80 1.48 4.41 3.31
N LEU A 81 1.93 5.50 3.95
CA LEU A 81 1.31 6.03 5.16
C LEU A 81 -0.14 6.49 4.92
N ALA A 82 -0.43 7.06 3.75
CA ALA A 82 -1.79 7.45 3.39
C ALA A 82 -2.69 6.22 3.21
N ALA A 83 -2.17 5.17 2.57
CA ALA A 83 -2.90 3.91 2.42
C ALA A 83 -3.18 3.25 3.78
N GLU A 84 -2.19 3.21 4.67
CA GLU A 84 -2.37 2.71 6.05
C GLU A 84 -3.39 3.53 6.84
N GLU A 85 -3.38 4.86 6.70
CA GLU A 85 -4.35 5.71 7.37
C GLU A 85 -5.77 5.53 6.84
N ALA A 86 -5.94 5.38 5.52
CA ALA A 86 -7.22 5.04 4.90
C ALA A 86 -7.75 3.69 5.43
N ALA A 87 -6.89 2.67 5.49
CA ALA A 87 -7.26 1.36 6.04
C ALA A 87 -7.70 1.46 7.51
N ARG A 88 -6.94 2.18 8.35
CA ARG A 88 -7.28 2.38 9.76
C ARG A 88 -8.59 3.12 9.97
N CYS A 89 -8.93 4.06 9.09
CA CYS A 89 -10.22 4.75 9.14
C CYS A 89 -11.36 3.78 8.78
N ALA A 90 -11.22 3.02 7.70
CA ALA A 90 -12.21 2.04 7.27
C ALA A 90 -12.45 0.93 8.30
N GLU A 91 -11.40 0.37 8.91
CA GLU A 91 -11.52 -0.64 9.96
C GLU A 91 -12.21 -0.13 11.23
N ARG A 92 -12.03 1.16 11.56
CA ARG A 92 -12.74 1.78 12.69
C ARG A 92 -14.23 1.96 12.36
N ALA A 93 -14.56 2.43 11.16
CA ALA A 93 -15.95 2.52 10.70
C ALA A 93 -16.64 1.15 10.71
N ASP A 94 -15.98 0.13 10.18
CA ASP A 94 -16.49 -1.25 10.15
C ASP A 94 -16.75 -1.79 11.56
N ARG A 95 -15.83 -1.56 12.51
CA ARG A 95 -16.06 -1.93 13.92
C ARG A 95 -17.27 -1.26 14.54
N LEU A 96 -17.51 0.02 14.23
CA LEU A 96 -18.66 0.76 14.73
C LEU A 96 -19.98 0.19 14.16
N TRP A 97 -20.07 -0.09 12.86
CA TRP A 97 -21.26 -0.72 12.28
C TRP A 97 -21.48 -2.15 12.80
N ARG A 98 -20.40 -2.93 12.97
CA ARG A 98 -20.49 -4.27 13.58
C ARG A 98 -20.90 -4.23 15.04
N ALA A 99 -20.59 -3.17 15.79
CA ALA A 99 -21.08 -2.97 17.14
C ALA A 99 -22.56 -2.57 17.13
N ALA A 100 -22.94 -1.61 16.29
CA ALA A 100 -24.33 -1.14 16.14
C ALA A 100 -25.29 -2.20 15.60
N ARG A 101 -24.80 -3.20 14.85
CA ARG A 101 -25.61 -4.34 14.39
C ARG A 101 -25.81 -5.41 15.48
N ARG A 102 -24.99 -5.42 16.53
CA ARG A 102 -25.02 -6.42 17.61
C ARG A 102 -25.72 -5.94 18.87
N GLY A 103 -25.90 -4.62 19.04
CA GLY A 103 -26.67 -4.02 20.13
C GLY A 103 -28.05 -3.64 19.65
#